data_AF-A0A7D5RC26-F1
#
_entry.id   AF-A0A7D5RC26-F1
#
_cell.length_a   1.000
_cell.length_b   1.000
_cell.length_c   1.000
_cell.angle_alpha   90.00
_cell.angle_beta   90.00
_cell.angle_gamma   90.00
#
_symmetry.space_group_name_H-M   'P 1'
#
loop_
_entity.id
_entity.type
_entity.pdbx_description
1 polymer ?
#
loop_
_entity_poly.entity_id
_entity_poly.type
_entity_poly.pdbx_seq_one_letter_code
_entity_poly.pdbx_strand_id
1 'polypeptide(L)' 'MKNAQCKKCLNNFYEKEIYTIQQFQYRKEPPYKWSVEYFKKLGITEWDSFCEKCISDHSKVSEREWKDLKI' A
#
# COMPACT_ATOMS: atom_id res chain seq x y z
N MET A 1 16.79 2.17 16.45
CA MET A 1 17.00 0.82 15.89
C MET A 1 15.99 0.62 14.77
N LYS A 2 16.25 -0.27 13.80
CA LYS A 2 15.23 -0.67 12.82
C LYS A 2 14.28 -1.65 13.51
N ASN A 3 13.03 -1.25 13.67
CA ASN A 3 12.02 -1.94 14.48
C ASN A 3 10.71 -2.18 13.72
N ALA A 4 10.58 -1.65 12.51
CA ALA A 4 9.47 -1.97 11.61
C ALA A 4 9.91 -2.96 10.53
N GLN A 5 9.02 -3.89 10.17
CA GLN A 5 9.24 -4.86 9.10
C GLN A 5 8.25 -4.62 7.96
N CYS A 6 8.73 -4.71 6.72
CA CYS A 6 7.88 -4.56 5.55
C CYS A 6 7.08 -5.84 5.29
N LYS A 7 5.76 -5.76 5.22
CA LYS A 7 4.89 -6.90 4.95
C LYS A 7 5.18 -7.60 3.61
N LYS A 8 5.58 -6.85 2.58
CA LYS A 8 5.85 -7.37 1.23
C LYS A 8 7.24 -8.00 1.09
N CYS A 9 8.30 -7.31 1.54
CA CYS A 9 9.68 -7.75 1.29
C CYS A 9 10.42 -8.25 2.53
N LEU A 10 9.79 -8.26 3.70
CA LEU A 10 10.32 -8.74 4.99
C LEU A 10 11.58 -8.01 5.49
N ASN A 11 12.04 -6.98 4.78
CA ASN A 11 13.15 -6.13 5.21
C ASN A 11 12.76 -5.23 6.38
N ASN A 12 13.70 -5.04 7.30
CA ASN A 12 13.55 -4.12 8.43
C ASN A 12 13.98 -2.69 8.05
N PHE A 13 13.27 -1.71 8.57
CA PHE A 13 13.50 -0.28 8.34
C PHE A 13 13.17 0.54 9.60
N TYR A 14 13.43 1.86 9.57
CA TYR A 14 13.19 2.71 10.73
C TYR A 14 11.69 3.03 10.84
N GLU A 15 11.12 3.01 12.05
CA GLU A 15 9.70 3.35 12.28
C GLU A 15 9.25 4.67 11.64
N LYS A 16 10.12 5.69 11.61
CA LYS A 16 9.84 6.98 10.96
C LYS A 16 9.62 6.90 9.44
N GLU A 17 9.93 5.75 8.83
CA GLU A 17 9.82 5.46 7.40
C GLU A 17 8.67 4.47 7.12
N ILE A 18 7.76 4.26 8.08
CA ILE A 18 6.56 3.43 7.89
C ILE A 18 5.60 4.12 6.94
N TYR A 19 5.26 3.39 5.88
CA TYR A 19 4.12 3.69 5.04
C TYR A 19 3.04 2.63 5.25
N THR A 20 1.79 3.06 5.17
CA THR A 20 0.61 2.18 5.24
C THR A 20 -0.30 2.46 4.05
N ILE A 21 -1.29 1.59 3.82
CA ILE A 21 -2.26 1.82 2.76
C ILE A 21 -3.16 3.05 3.04
N GLN A 22 -3.18 3.59 4.26
CA GLN A 22 -3.93 4.81 4.60
C GLN A 22 -3.49 6.01 3.76
N GLN A 23 -2.23 6.05 3.29
CA GLN A 23 -1.77 7.13 2.41
C GLN A 23 -2.57 7.23 1.10
N PHE A 24 -3.20 6.13 0.67
CA PHE A 24 -4.08 6.12 -0.49
C PHE A 24 -5.36 6.92 -0.28
N GLN A 25 -5.66 7.42 0.93
CA GLN A 25 -6.78 8.32 1.15
C GLN A 25 -6.63 9.66 0.41
N TYR A 26 -5.39 10.06 0.11
CA TYR A 26 -5.08 11.33 -0.54
C TYR A 26 -5.07 11.26 -2.08
N ARG A 27 -5.27 10.07 -2.67
CA ARG A 27 -5.34 9.94 -4.14
C ARG A 27 -6.76 10.26 -4.63
N LYS A 28 -6.86 10.93 -5.78
CA LYS A 28 -8.16 11.17 -6.44
C LYS A 28 -8.75 9.88 -7.01
N GLU A 29 -7.92 9.08 -7.66
CA GLU A 29 -8.31 7.79 -8.21
C GLU A 29 -7.21 6.73 -7.99
N PRO A 30 -7.58 5.46 -7.75
CA PRO A 30 -8.92 4.99 -7.37
C PRO A 30 -9.38 5.53 -6.00
N PRO A 31 -10.70 5.61 -5.74
CA PRO A 31 -11.23 6.05 -4.46
C PRO A 31 -10.67 5.24 -3.28
N TYR A 32 -10.52 5.87 -2.10
CA TYR A 32 -9.96 5.20 -0.93
C TYR A 32 -10.69 3.88 -0.59
N LYS A 33 -12.03 3.89 -0.61
CA LYS A 33 -12.85 2.70 -0.38
C LYS A 33 -12.50 1.54 -1.32
N TRP A 34 -12.26 1.83 -2.60
CA TRP A 34 -11.83 0.80 -3.55
C TRP A 34 -10.43 0.27 -3.21
N SER A 35 -9.52 1.17 -2.83
CA SER A 35 -8.18 0.84 -2.35
C SER A 35 -8.20 -0.17 -1.21
N VAL A 36 -9.03 0.09 -0.19
CA VAL A 36 -9.16 -0.78 0.98
C VAL A 36 -9.64 -2.17 0.58
N GLU A 37 -10.71 -2.27 -0.22
CA GLU A 37 -11.23 -3.56 -0.69
C GLU A 37 -10.23 -4.31 -1.58
N TYR A 38 -9.51 -3.58 -2.42
CA TYR A 38 -8.45 -4.14 -3.27
C TYR A 38 -7.33 -4.75 -2.41
N PHE A 39 -6.78 -4.00 -1.47
CA PHE A 39 -5.69 -4.50 -0.60
C PHE A 39 -6.15 -5.60 0.35
N LYS A 40 -7.41 -5.57 0.81
CA LYS A 40 -7.99 -6.65 1.63
C LYS A 40 -8.00 -7.99 0.89
N LYS A 41 -8.28 -8.01 -0.41
CA LYS A 41 -8.20 -9.24 -1.24
C LYS A 41 -6.79 -9.80 -1.34
N LEU A 42 -5.77 -8.95 -1.18
CA LEU A 42 -4.36 -9.33 -1.13
C LEU A 42 -3.88 -9.69 0.28
N GLY A 43 -4.77 -9.73 1.27
CA GLY A 43 -4.43 -9.99 2.68
C GLY A 43 -3.68 -8.83 3.34
N ILE A 44 -3.77 -7.62 2.80
CA ILE A 44 -3.16 -6.40 3.33
C ILE A 44 -4.21 -5.61 4.10
N THR A 45 -3.87 -5.25 5.32
CA THR A 45 -4.67 -4.45 6.25
C THR A 45 -4.15 -3.01 6.34
N GLU A 46 -4.95 -2.12 6.93
CA GLU A 46 -4.57 -0.71 7.12
C GLU A 46 -3.34 -0.51 8.02
N TRP A 47 -3.01 -1.51 8.84
CA TRP A 47 -1.92 -1.47 9.82
C TRP A 47 -0.67 -2.22 9.36
N ASP A 48 -0.69 -2.84 8.17
CA ASP A 48 0.52 -3.44 7.62
C ASP A 48 1.53 -2.35 7.24
N SER A 49 2.76 -2.55 7.72
CA SER A 49 3.87 -1.63 7.49
C SER A 49 4.58 -1.94 6.18
N PHE A 50 4.91 -0.90 5.42
CA PHE A 50 5.64 -0.99 4.17
C PHE A 50 6.82 -0.02 4.13
N CYS A 51 7.90 -0.43 3.48
CA CYS A 51 8.94 0.52 3.08
C CYS A 51 8.51 1.30 1.84
N GLU A 52 9.15 2.45 1.61
CA GLU A 52 8.84 3.37 0.51
C GLU A 52 8.74 2.67 -0.86
N LYS A 53 9.72 1.81 -1.17
CA LYS A 53 9.74 1.06 -2.44
C LYS A 53 8.50 0.18 -2.59
N CYS A 54 8.15 -0.58 -1.56
CA CYS A 54 7.05 -1.53 -1.64
C CYS A 54 5.69 -0.83 -1.71
N ILE A 55 5.51 0.28 -0.99
CA ILE A 55 4.25 1.03 -1.05
C ILE A 55 4.10 1.76 -2.38
N SER A 56 5.20 2.24 -2.97
CA SER A 56 5.21 2.83 -4.32
C SER A 56 4.83 1.78 -5.38
N ASP A 57 5.35 0.56 -5.28
CA ASP A 57 4.94 -0.54 -6.14
C ASP A 57 3.44 -0.84 -6.02
N HIS A 58 2.93 -0.93 -4.78
CA HIS A 58 1.50 -1.14 -4.54
C HIS A 58 0.65 -0.02 -5.15
N SER A 59 1.11 1.23 -5.06
CA SER A 59 0.46 2.37 -5.71
C SER A 59 0.30 2.14 -7.21
N LYS A 60 1.40 1.87 -7.91
CA LYS A 60 1.42 1.66 -9.38
C LYS A 60 0.57 0.48 -9.82
N VAL A 61 0.63 -0.65 -9.09
CA VAL A 61 -0.15 -1.85 -9.43
C VAL A 61 -1.64 -1.57 -9.23
N SER A 62 -2.03 -1.02 -8.06
CA SER A 62 -3.44 -0.72 -7.78
C SER A 62 -4.04 0.31 -8.75
N GLU A 63 -3.24 1.27 -9.21
CA GLU A 63 -3.67 2.25 -10.21
C GLU A 63 -3.85 1.61 -11.60
N ARG A 64 -2.96 0.70 -12.00
CA ARG A 64 -3.07 -0.04 -13.26
C ARG A 64 -4.34 -0.89 -13.27
N GLU A 65 -4.56 -1.70 -12.23
CA GLU A 65 -5.74 -2.56 -12.16
C GLU A 65 -7.04 -1.75 -12.13
N TRP A 66 -7.04 -0.59 -11.48
CA TRP A 66 -8.18 0.32 -11.55
C TRP A 66 -8.48 0.82 -12.96
N LYS A 67 -7.44 1.14 -13.75
CA LYS A 67 -7.58 1.58 -15.15
C LYS A 67 -8.09 0.44 -16.03
N ASP A 68 -7.57 -0.77 -15.84
CA ASP A 68 -7.96 -1.95 -16.61
C ASP A 68 -9.44 -2.33 -16.37
N LEU A 69 -9.99 -2.06 -15.18
CA LEU A 69 -11.42 -2.23 -14.89
C LEU A 69 -12.34 -1.20 -15.56
N LYS A 70 -11.79 -0.09 -16.07
CA LYS A 70 -12.54 0.98 -16.74
C LYS A 70 -12.55 0.84 -18.27
N ILE A 71 -11.80 -0.12 -18.81
CA ILE A 71 -11.73 -0.45 -20.25
C ILE A 71 -12.78 -1.52 -20.53
#